data_AF-A0AAP5YDF9-F1
#
_entry.id   AF-A0AAP5YDF9-F1
#
_cell.length_a   1.000
_cell.length_b   1.000
_cell.length_c   1.000
_cell.angle_alpha   90.00
_cell.angle_beta   90.00
_cell.angle_gamma   90.00
#
_symmetry.space_group_name_H-M   'P 1'
#
loop_
_entity.id
_entity.type
_entity.pdbx_description
1 polymer ?
#
loop_
_entity_poly.entity_id
_entity_poly.type
_entity_poly.pdbx_seq_one_letter_code
_entity_poly.pdbx_strand_id
1 'polypeptide(L)'
;RAAFVEWKKRPFAEREAIVLAFAEKVKENSEKIAEVIAKETGKPIWETRTEAAAMAGKIAISIRAYHDRTGEATREAAGNQIVLRHRPLGVMAVFGPYNFPGHLPNGHTVPALLAGNTVVFKPSEQTPWTGELAMKLWEEAGLPKGVINLVQGAKETGIALADAKGIDGILFTGSANTGHILHRQFAGQPGKMLALEMGGNNPMVISDNYGDLDATVYTIIQSAFISAGQR
;
A
#
# COMPACT_ATOMS: atom_id res chain seq x y z
N ARG A 1 6.29 -1.79 17.44
CA ARG A 1 5.30 -1.97 18.54
C ARG A 1 5.33 -0.84 19.57
N ALA A 2 6.46 -0.43 20.14
CA ALA A 2 6.48 0.67 21.12
C ALA A 2 5.83 1.98 20.60
N ALA A 3 6.19 2.40 19.37
CA ALA A 3 5.63 3.60 18.75
C ALA A 3 4.09 3.56 18.54
N PHE A 4 3.48 2.36 18.46
CA PHE A 4 2.04 2.23 18.27
C PHE A 4 1.24 2.82 19.44
N VAL A 5 1.77 2.73 20.67
CA VAL A 5 1.06 3.18 21.88
C VAL A 5 0.75 4.68 21.82
N GLU A 6 1.70 5.48 21.32
CA GLU A 6 1.53 6.92 21.15
C GLU A 6 0.90 7.27 19.80
N TRP A 7 1.28 6.57 18.73
CA TRP A 7 0.73 6.84 17.39
C TRP A 7 -0.79 6.67 17.32
N LYS A 8 -1.34 5.62 17.95
CA LYS A 8 -2.79 5.37 17.95
C LYS A 8 -3.60 6.42 18.72
N LYS A 9 -2.96 7.18 19.61
CA LYS A 9 -3.60 8.21 20.43
C LYS A 9 -3.66 9.56 19.72
N ARG A 10 -2.81 9.78 18.71
CA ARG A 10 -2.86 11.02 17.92
C ARG A 10 -4.23 11.17 17.27
N PRO A 11 -4.87 12.35 17.30
CA PRO A 11 -6.06 12.65 16.53
C PRO A 11 -5.87 12.33 15.04
N PHE A 12 -6.97 12.01 14.34
CA PHE A 12 -6.92 11.74 12.90
C PHE A 12 -6.25 12.88 12.12
N ALA A 13 -6.60 14.14 12.42
CA ALA A 13 -6.04 15.33 11.78
C ALA A 13 -4.51 15.44 11.88
N GLU A 14 -3.91 15.00 12.99
CA GLU A 14 -2.44 14.99 13.12
C GLU A 14 -1.78 13.92 12.25
N ARG A 15 -2.43 12.77 12.08
CA ARG A 15 -1.94 11.71 11.19
C ARG A 15 -2.14 12.10 9.73
N GLU A 16 -3.27 12.70 9.41
CA GLU A 16 -3.60 13.27 8.11
C GLU A 16 -2.56 14.32 7.68
N ALA A 17 -2.21 15.26 8.57
CA ALA A 17 -1.20 16.28 8.29
C ALA A 17 0.16 15.68 7.86
N ILE A 18 0.61 14.59 8.50
CA ILE A 18 1.86 13.91 8.14
C ILE A 18 1.75 13.23 6.77
N VAL A 19 0.61 12.60 6.48
CA VAL A 19 0.39 11.93 5.19
C VAL A 19 0.26 12.95 4.05
N LEU A 20 -0.31 14.12 4.31
CA LEU A 20 -0.30 15.25 3.37
C LEU A 20 1.11 15.81 3.16
N ALA A 21 1.90 15.95 4.22
CA ALA A 21 3.31 16.34 4.10
C ALA A 21 4.11 15.33 3.27
N PHE A 22 3.86 14.03 3.44
CA PHE A 22 4.44 12.98 2.58
C PHE A 22 4.00 13.14 1.12
N ALA A 23 2.75 13.50 0.85
CA ALA A 23 2.27 13.78 -0.51
C ALA A 23 3.09 14.91 -1.17
N GLU A 24 3.37 15.98 -0.42
CA GLU A 24 4.20 17.09 -0.91
C GLU A 24 5.65 16.63 -1.15
N LYS A 25 6.23 15.82 -0.25
CA LYS A 25 7.57 15.22 -0.46
C LYS A 25 7.64 14.32 -1.69
N VAL A 26 6.58 13.56 -1.97
CA VAL A 26 6.48 12.77 -3.20
C VAL A 26 6.40 13.67 -4.44
N LYS A 27 5.66 14.78 -4.39
CA LYS A 27 5.57 15.73 -5.52
C LYS A 27 6.90 16.44 -5.77
N GLU A 28 7.53 16.95 -4.72
CA GLU A 28 8.85 17.61 -4.75
C GLU A 28 9.92 16.70 -5.35
N ASN A 29 9.86 15.39 -5.06
CA ASN A 29 10.81 14.39 -5.52
C ASN A 29 10.30 13.50 -6.67
N SER A 30 9.22 13.90 -7.35
CA SER A 30 8.50 13.05 -8.31
C SER A 30 9.39 12.52 -9.44
N GLU A 31 10.24 13.36 -10.03
CA GLU A 31 11.19 12.94 -11.07
C GLU A 31 12.24 11.98 -10.52
N LYS A 32 12.76 12.23 -9.31
CA LYS A 32 13.72 11.34 -8.66
C LYS A 32 13.14 9.96 -8.37
N ILE A 33 11.89 9.90 -7.92
CA ILE A 33 11.15 8.66 -7.70
C ILE A 33 11.01 7.91 -9.03
N ALA A 34 10.58 8.60 -10.09
CA ALA A 34 10.43 8.01 -11.42
C ALA A 34 11.74 7.44 -11.97
N GLU A 35 12.86 8.17 -11.82
CA GLU A 35 14.19 7.71 -12.23
C GLU A 35 14.64 6.45 -11.47
N VAL A 36 14.43 6.40 -10.15
CA VAL A 36 14.81 5.25 -9.33
C VAL A 36 14.01 4.02 -9.73
N ILE A 37 12.68 4.16 -9.85
CA ILE A 37 11.81 3.05 -10.29
C ILE A 37 12.23 2.58 -11.69
N ALA A 38 12.53 3.50 -12.62
CA ALA A 38 12.92 3.14 -13.97
C ALA A 38 14.23 2.35 -14.00
N LYS A 39 15.25 2.80 -13.25
CA LYS A 39 16.55 2.12 -13.15
C LYS A 39 16.45 0.74 -12.51
N GLU A 40 15.55 0.58 -11.55
CA GLU A 40 15.45 -0.64 -10.75
C GLU A 40 14.53 -1.70 -11.37
N THR A 41 13.52 -1.28 -12.14
CA THR A 41 12.52 -2.18 -12.74
C THR A 41 12.64 -2.34 -14.25
N GLY A 42 13.34 -1.43 -14.94
CA GLY A 42 13.38 -1.35 -16.40
C GLY A 42 12.15 -0.68 -17.03
N LYS A 43 11.18 -0.20 -16.24
CA LYS A 43 10.02 0.54 -16.75
C LYS A 43 10.46 1.84 -17.44
N PRO A 44 9.89 2.21 -18.59
CA PRO A 44 10.18 3.48 -19.24
C PRO A 44 9.88 4.68 -18.33
N ILE A 45 10.70 5.73 -18.40
CA ILE A 45 10.58 6.90 -17.53
C ILE A 45 9.20 7.59 -17.61
N TRP A 46 8.59 7.62 -18.80
CA TRP A 46 7.25 8.20 -18.97
C TRP A 46 6.21 7.44 -18.14
N GLU A 47 6.39 6.14 -17.97
CA GLU A 47 5.49 5.29 -17.23
C GLU A 47 5.76 5.38 -15.72
N THR A 48 7.02 5.42 -15.30
CA THR A 48 7.36 5.53 -13.87
C THR A 48 6.97 6.89 -13.28
N ARG A 49 6.92 7.95 -14.09
CA ARG A 49 6.28 9.22 -13.71
C ARG A 49 4.80 9.05 -13.35
N THR A 50 4.07 8.16 -14.03
CA THR A 50 2.67 7.87 -13.69
C THR A 50 2.56 7.16 -12.35
N GLU A 51 3.52 6.29 -12.00
CA GLU A 51 3.57 5.65 -10.69
C GLU A 51 3.84 6.66 -9.57
N ALA A 52 4.83 7.55 -9.76
CA ALA A 52 5.12 8.62 -8.81
C ALA A 52 3.89 9.54 -8.59
N ALA A 53 3.20 9.91 -9.67
CA ALA A 53 1.95 10.68 -9.58
C ALA A 53 0.86 9.90 -8.83
N ALA A 54 0.73 8.60 -9.08
CA ALA A 54 -0.25 7.75 -8.42
C ALA A 54 0.05 7.56 -6.92
N MET A 55 1.32 7.62 -6.48
CA MET A 55 1.67 7.64 -5.05
C MET A 55 1.12 8.88 -4.35
N ALA A 56 1.29 10.07 -4.92
CA ALA A 56 0.72 11.30 -4.39
C ALA A 56 -0.82 11.30 -4.48
N GLY A 57 -1.38 10.83 -5.61
CA GLY A 57 -2.82 10.75 -5.83
C GLY A 57 -3.55 9.79 -4.87
N LYS A 58 -2.85 8.79 -4.32
CA LYS A 58 -3.40 7.85 -3.33
C LYS A 58 -3.83 8.55 -2.04
N ILE A 59 -3.23 9.68 -1.68
CA ILE A 59 -3.44 10.32 -0.38
C ILE A 59 -4.87 10.82 -0.22
N ALA A 60 -5.34 11.66 -1.14
CA ALA A 60 -6.67 12.27 -1.06
C ALA A 60 -7.79 11.22 -1.05
N ILE A 61 -7.68 10.19 -1.90
CA ILE A 61 -8.67 9.11 -1.95
C ILE A 61 -8.65 8.26 -0.67
N SER A 62 -7.49 8.09 -0.02
CA SER A 62 -7.38 7.32 1.23
C SER A 62 -7.99 8.06 2.42
N ILE A 63 -7.82 9.39 2.49
CA ILE A 63 -8.47 10.24 3.50
C ILE A 63 -9.99 10.15 3.36
N ARG A 64 -10.50 10.34 2.14
CA ARG A 64 -11.93 10.20 1.85
C ARG A 64 -12.44 8.80 2.22
N ALA A 65 -11.75 7.76 1.76
CA ALA A 65 -12.13 6.38 2.05
C ALA A 65 -12.15 6.08 3.56
N TYR A 66 -11.23 6.66 4.34
CA TYR A 66 -11.25 6.52 5.80
C TYR A 66 -12.55 7.08 6.39
N HIS A 67 -12.96 8.28 6.01
CA HIS A 67 -14.21 8.87 6.51
C HIS A 67 -15.45 8.10 6.05
N ASP A 68 -15.49 7.72 4.78
CA ASP A 68 -16.66 7.05 4.19
C ASP A 68 -16.85 5.61 4.71
N ARG A 69 -15.76 4.91 5.06
CA ARG A 69 -15.79 3.48 5.38
C ARG A 69 -15.46 3.14 6.83
N THR A 70 -14.60 3.95 7.45
CA THR A 70 -14.08 3.70 8.80
C THR A 70 -14.08 4.96 9.67
N GLY A 71 -14.98 5.90 9.40
CA GLY A 71 -15.13 7.15 10.13
C GLY A 71 -15.81 6.97 11.49
N GLU A 72 -16.33 8.09 12.02
CA GLU A 72 -17.18 8.09 13.20
C GLU A 72 -18.62 8.43 12.80
N ALA A 73 -19.58 7.79 13.44
CA ALA A 73 -21.00 8.04 13.20
C ALA A 73 -21.75 8.00 14.53
N THR A 74 -22.61 9.00 14.74
CA THR A 74 -23.45 9.10 15.95
C THR A 74 -24.91 9.12 15.53
N ARG A 75 -25.74 8.33 16.22
CA ARG A 75 -27.20 8.36 16.05
C ARG A 75 -27.90 8.18 17.39
N GLU A 76 -29.12 8.68 17.49
CA GLU A 76 -29.99 8.42 18.63
C GLU A 76 -30.99 7.31 18.29
N ALA A 77 -31.19 6.38 19.22
CA ALA A 77 -32.20 5.34 19.09
C ALA A 77 -32.70 4.89 20.47
N ALA A 78 -34.03 4.82 20.63
CA ALA A 78 -34.69 4.40 21.88
C ALA A 78 -34.17 5.13 23.14
N GLY A 79 -33.95 6.44 23.04
CA GLY A 79 -33.46 7.27 24.16
C GLY A 79 -31.96 7.13 24.48
N ASN A 80 -31.21 6.34 23.69
CA ASN A 80 -29.76 6.17 23.86
C ASN A 80 -28.98 6.82 22.71
N GLN A 81 -27.81 7.36 23.02
CA GLN A 81 -26.81 7.77 22.03
C GLN A 81 -25.94 6.58 21.63
N ILE A 82 -25.90 6.27 20.33
CA ILE A 82 -25.08 5.20 19.75
C ILE A 82 -23.95 5.85 18.96
N VAL A 83 -22.70 5.54 19.31
CA VAL A 83 -21.50 6.04 18.64
C VAL A 83 -20.70 4.88 18.05
N LEU A 84 -20.53 4.88 16.74
CA LEU A 84 -19.62 4.01 16.01
C LEU A 84 -18.31 4.74 15.76
N ARG A 85 -17.20 4.04 16.00
CA ARG A 85 -15.84 4.51 15.71
C ARG A 85 -14.93 3.33 15.44
N HIS A 86 -13.94 3.53 14.59
CA HIS A 86 -12.99 2.49 14.20
C HIS A 86 -11.66 2.69 14.91
N ARG A 87 -10.87 1.61 15.05
CA ARG A 87 -9.61 1.62 15.78
C ARG A 87 -8.53 0.87 14.98
N PRO A 88 -7.27 1.31 15.06
CA PRO A 88 -6.17 0.58 14.44
C PRO A 88 -5.95 -0.76 15.15
N LEU A 89 -5.42 -1.72 14.39
CA LEU A 89 -5.12 -3.07 14.85
C LEU A 89 -3.77 -3.14 15.57
N GLY A 90 -2.75 -2.44 15.06
CA GLY A 90 -1.43 -2.41 15.68
C GLY A 90 -0.27 -2.28 14.71
N VAL A 91 0.62 -3.28 14.70
CA VAL A 91 1.78 -3.37 13.82
C VAL A 91 1.41 -4.18 12.58
N MET A 92 1.40 -3.54 11.42
CA MET A 92 1.14 -4.19 10.13
C MET A 92 2.45 -4.47 9.42
N ALA A 93 2.67 -5.73 9.01
CA ALA A 93 3.76 -6.07 8.09
C ALA A 93 3.28 -5.84 6.66
N VAL A 94 3.94 -4.92 5.94
CA VAL A 94 3.64 -4.60 4.54
C VAL A 94 4.68 -5.27 3.66
N PHE A 95 4.23 -6.09 2.72
CA PHE A 95 5.08 -6.75 1.73
C PHE A 95 4.86 -6.14 0.35
N GLY A 96 5.90 -5.50 -0.18
CA GLY A 96 5.83 -4.81 -1.47
C GLY A 96 6.25 -5.69 -2.65
N PRO A 97 5.54 -5.63 -3.79
CA PRO A 97 5.94 -6.32 -5.02
C PRO A 97 6.98 -5.49 -5.80
N TYR A 98 7.55 -6.09 -6.84
CA TYR A 98 8.57 -5.44 -7.67
C TYR A 98 8.01 -4.62 -8.84
N ASN A 99 6.77 -4.89 -9.29
CA ASN A 99 6.22 -4.32 -10.53
C ASN A 99 5.74 -2.86 -10.39
N PHE A 100 5.23 -2.51 -9.20
CA PHE A 100 4.92 -1.14 -8.78
C PHE A 100 5.47 -0.92 -7.37
N PRO A 101 6.80 -0.79 -7.26
CA PRO A 101 7.50 -0.84 -5.98
C PRO A 101 7.27 0.39 -5.10
N GLY A 102 6.75 1.48 -5.66
CA GLY A 102 6.31 2.65 -4.91
C GLY A 102 4.80 2.63 -4.68
N HIS A 103 4.00 2.50 -5.75
CA HIS A 103 2.55 2.69 -5.66
C HIS A 103 1.82 1.62 -4.84
N LEU A 104 2.14 0.33 -5.04
CA LEU A 104 1.42 -0.76 -4.37
C LEU A 104 1.72 -0.81 -2.86
N PRO A 105 2.99 -0.72 -2.40
CA PRO A 105 3.29 -0.59 -0.97
C PRO A 105 2.69 0.67 -0.34
N ASN A 106 2.67 1.78 -1.08
CA ASN A 106 2.04 3.03 -0.63
C ASN A 106 0.52 2.87 -0.45
N GLY A 107 -0.12 2.07 -1.31
CA GLY A 107 -1.54 1.71 -1.21
C GLY A 107 -1.92 0.97 0.08
N HIS A 108 -0.99 0.25 0.70
CA HIS A 108 -1.17 -0.36 2.03
C HIS A 108 -0.75 0.57 3.16
N THR A 109 0.41 1.20 3.00
CA THR A 109 1.06 2.00 4.05
C THR A 109 0.24 3.23 4.40
N VAL A 110 -0.25 3.98 3.40
CA VAL A 110 -1.00 5.22 3.63
C VAL A 110 -2.29 4.97 4.42
N PRO A 111 -3.20 4.07 4.01
CA PRO A 111 -4.39 3.76 4.81
C PRO A 111 -4.07 3.20 6.19
N ALA A 112 -3.04 2.35 6.31
CA ALA A 112 -2.63 1.79 7.59
C ALA A 112 -2.19 2.88 8.58
N LEU A 113 -1.35 3.82 8.13
CA LEU A 113 -0.89 4.96 8.94
C LEU A 113 -2.03 5.93 9.27
N LEU A 114 -2.89 6.27 8.30
CA LEU A 114 -4.08 7.12 8.52
C LEU A 114 -5.01 6.52 9.59
N ALA A 115 -5.20 5.19 9.58
CA ALA A 115 -6.00 4.50 10.57
C ALA A 115 -5.35 4.45 11.97
N GLY A 116 -4.06 4.77 12.09
CA GLY A 116 -3.30 4.77 13.34
C GLY A 116 -2.50 3.49 13.60
N ASN A 117 -2.31 2.65 12.59
CA ASN A 117 -1.38 1.52 12.68
C ASN A 117 0.06 1.99 12.52
N THR A 118 1.00 1.17 12.98
CA THR A 118 2.43 1.30 12.64
C THR A 118 2.81 0.23 11.62
N VAL A 119 3.83 0.48 10.81
CA VAL A 119 4.21 -0.40 9.70
C VAL A 119 5.63 -0.92 9.86
N VAL A 120 5.81 -2.20 9.52
CA VAL A 120 7.11 -2.77 9.16
C VAL A 120 7.05 -3.11 7.68
N PHE A 121 7.76 -2.35 6.87
CA PHE A 121 7.77 -2.47 5.42
C PHE A 121 8.93 -3.34 4.98
N LYS A 122 8.61 -4.41 4.25
CA LYS A 122 9.56 -5.27 3.54
C LYS A 122 9.31 -5.16 2.04
N PRO A 123 10.10 -4.37 1.29
CA PRO A 123 9.97 -4.32 -0.17
C PRO A 123 10.44 -5.63 -0.80
N SER A 124 10.19 -5.80 -2.10
CA SER A 124 10.84 -6.84 -2.88
C SER A 124 12.35 -6.62 -2.88
N GLU A 125 13.10 -7.71 -2.78
CA GLU A 125 14.56 -7.73 -2.95
C GLU A 125 15.03 -7.27 -4.34
N GLN A 126 14.11 -7.22 -5.32
CA GLN A 126 14.37 -6.68 -6.65
C GLN A 126 14.24 -5.16 -6.71
N THR A 127 13.54 -4.55 -5.74
CA THR A 127 13.30 -3.11 -5.69
C THR A 127 13.63 -2.45 -4.33
N PRO A 128 14.77 -2.75 -3.70
CA PRO A 128 15.12 -2.22 -2.38
C PRO A 128 15.38 -0.70 -2.39
N TRP A 129 15.92 -0.14 -3.47
CA TRP A 129 16.26 1.28 -3.59
C TRP A 129 15.00 2.14 -3.60
N THR A 130 13.96 1.74 -4.33
CA THR A 130 12.65 2.40 -4.28
C THR A 130 12.08 2.36 -2.86
N GLY A 131 12.20 1.22 -2.17
CA GLY A 131 11.74 1.08 -0.79
C GLY A 131 12.49 2.00 0.19
N GLU A 132 13.81 2.12 0.05
CA GLU A 132 14.63 3.06 0.84
C GLU A 132 14.26 4.52 0.56
N LEU A 133 14.06 4.88 -0.72
CA LEU A 133 13.67 6.23 -1.10
C LEU A 133 12.33 6.62 -0.46
N ALA A 134 11.33 5.73 -0.50
CA ALA A 134 10.04 5.98 0.15
C ALA A 134 10.18 6.23 1.66
N MET A 135 11.09 5.52 2.33
CA MET A 135 11.36 5.72 3.76
C MET A 135 11.98 7.07 4.08
N LYS A 136 12.90 7.56 3.25
CA LYS A 136 13.48 8.90 3.40
C LYS A 136 12.41 9.97 3.26
N LEU A 137 11.49 9.82 2.31
CA LEU A 137 10.37 10.75 2.14
C LEU A 137 9.41 10.74 3.34
N TRP A 138 9.16 9.57 3.96
CA TRP A 138 8.40 9.50 5.22
C TRP A 138 9.12 10.18 6.39
N GLU A 139 10.44 10.04 6.48
CA GLU A 139 11.25 10.73 7.49
C GLU A 139 11.22 12.26 7.29
N GLU A 140 11.39 12.73 6.05
CA GLU A 140 11.29 14.15 5.68
C GLU A 140 9.88 14.73 5.91
N ALA A 141 8.84 13.91 5.80
CA ALA A 141 7.46 14.28 6.12
C ALA A 141 7.20 14.41 7.64
N GLY A 142 8.20 14.12 8.49
CA GLY A 142 8.11 14.23 9.94
C GLY A 142 7.40 13.06 10.61
N LEU A 143 7.34 11.89 9.96
CA LEU A 143 6.75 10.70 10.58
C LEU A 143 7.56 10.30 11.83
N PRO A 144 6.93 10.09 13.01
CA PRO A 144 7.68 9.77 14.22
C PRO A 144 8.49 8.48 14.10
N LYS A 145 9.68 8.46 14.70
CA LYS A 145 10.57 7.29 14.68
C LYS A 145 9.85 6.03 15.15
N GLY A 146 10.00 4.95 14.38
CA GLY A 146 9.41 3.64 14.67
C GLY A 146 7.93 3.48 14.27
N VAL A 147 7.27 4.53 13.77
CA VAL A 147 5.91 4.42 13.19
C VAL A 147 5.96 3.66 11.87
N ILE A 148 7.01 3.88 11.06
CA ILE A 148 7.38 3.02 9.95
C ILE A 148 8.81 2.51 10.15
N ASN A 149 9.07 1.26 9.77
CA ASN A 149 10.38 0.63 9.85
C ASN A 149 10.61 -0.13 8.55
N LEU A 150 11.81 -0.04 7.98
CA LEU A 150 12.20 -0.77 6.79
C LEU A 150 13.04 -1.98 7.16
N VAL A 151 12.68 -3.14 6.62
CA VAL A 151 13.48 -4.37 6.74
C VAL A 151 13.74 -4.90 5.34
N GLN A 152 14.97 -4.70 4.85
CA GLN A 152 15.40 -5.21 3.55
C GLN A 152 15.72 -6.71 3.62
N GLY A 153 15.67 -7.37 2.47
CA GLY A 153 16.09 -8.75 2.29
C GLY A 153 15.14 -9.54 1.41
N ALA A 154 15.46 -10.81 1.17
CA ALA A 154 14.69 -11.67 0.28
C ALA A 154 13.68 -12.52 1.05
N LYS A 155 13.68 -13.83 0.78
CA LYS A 155 12.73 -14.80 1.33
C LYS A 155 12.85 -14.96 2.84
N GLU A 156 14.07 -15.07 3.36
CA GLU A 156 14.34 -15.37 4.77
C GLU A 156 13.85 -14.24 5.69
N THR A 157 14.15 -12.99 5.32
CA THR A 157 13.61 -11.80 6.02
C THR A 157 12.08 -11.79 5.96
N GLY A 158 11.51 -12.15 4.81
CA GLY A 158 10.06 -12.16 4.63
C GLY A 158 9.37 -13.21 5.51
N ILE A 159 9.92 -14.42 5.58
CA ILE A 159 9.44 -15.50 6.47
C ILE A 159 9.54 -15.05 7.93
N ALA A 160 10.71 -14.54 8.34
CA ALA A 160 10.93 -14.08 9.71
C ALA A 160 9.94 -12.99 10.13
N LEU A 161 9.62 -12.04 9.22
CA LEU A 161 8.62 -11.01 9.48
C LEU A 161 7.20 -11.58 9.56
N ALA A 162 6.84 -12.51 8.68
CA ALA A 162 5.53 -13.14 8.68
C ALA A 162 5.29 -14.00 9.94
N ASP A 163 6.34 -14.65 10.46
CA ASP A 163 6.32 -15.44 11.69
C ASP A 163 6.41 -14.61 12.97
N ALA A 164 6.64 -13.30 12.87
CA ALA A 164 6.85 -12.45 14.03
C ALA A 164 5.61 -12.45 14.94
N LYS A 165 5.78 -12.80 16.23
CA LYS A 165 4.71 -12.68 17.23
C LYS A 165 4.26 -11.23 17.47
N GLY A 166 5.12 -10.27 17.10
CA GLY A 166 4.92 -8.85 17.34
C GLY A 166 4.08 -8.12 16.27
N ILE A 167 3.62 -8.79 15.22
CA ILE A 167 2.72 -8.21 14.21
C ILE A 167 1.26 -8.52 14.52
N ASP A 168 0.38 -7.58 14.21
CA ASP A 168 -1.08 -7.67 14.37
C ASP A 168 -1.78 -7.91 13.02
N GLY A 169 -1.04 -7.87 11.92
CA GLY A 169 -1.51 -8.33 10.62
C GLY A 169 -0.49 -8.22 9.49
N ILE A 170 -0.83 -8.79 8.34
CA ILE A 170 -0.05 -8.75 7.10
C ILE A 170 -0.90 -8.09 6.00
N LEU A 171 -0.27 -7.15 5.28
CA LEU A 171 -0.77 -6.53 4.06
C LEU A 171 0.18 -6.94 2.94
N PHE A 172 -0.24 -7.89 2.11
CA PHE A 172 0.60 -8.50 1.10
C PHE A 172 0.10 -8.18 -0.30
N THR A 173 1.02 -7.77 -1.17
CA THR A 173 0.81 -7.78 -2.62
C THR A 173 1.91 -8.58 -3.30
N GLY A 174 1.54 -9.56 -4.12
CA GLY A 174 2.50 -10.41 -4.82
C GLY A 174 1.88 -11.66 -5.42
N SER A 175 2.66 -12.74 -5.50
CA SER A 175 2.23 -13.96 -6.17
C SER A 175 1.13 -14.71 -5.41
N ALA A 176 0.24 -15.37 -6.16
CA ALA A 176 -0.82 -16.20 -5.57
C ALA A 176 -0.26 -17.32 -4.69
N ASN A 177 0.84 -17.96 -5.13
CA ASN A 177 1.50 -19.02 -4.37
C ASN A 177 1.96 -18.56 -2.99
N THR A 178 2.63 -17.40 -2.90
CA THR A 178 3.06 -16.84 -1.61
C THR A 178 1.86 -16.44 -0.76
N GLY A 179 0.82 -15.83 -1.35
CA GLY A 179 -0.41 -15.51 -0.63
C GLY A 179 -1.09 -16.75 -0.02
N HIS A 180 -1.12 -17.89 -0.72
CA HIS A 180 -1.66 -19.15 -0.21
C HIS A 180 -0.82 -19.74 0.91
N ILE A 181 0.50 -19.57 0.87
CA ILE A 181 1.40 -19.95 1.97
C ILE A 181 1.10 -19.11 3.21
N LEU A 182 1.01 -17.79 3.07
CA LEU A 182 0.67 -16.87 4.16
C LEU A 182 -0.71 -17.18 4.76
N HIS A 183 -1.70 -17.45 3.91
CA HIS A 183 -3.04 -17.84 4.38
C HIS A 183 -3.01 -19.11 5.23
N ARG A 184 -2.27 -20.15 4.80
CA ARG A 184 -2.10 -21.37 5.59
C ARG A 184 -1.36 -21.13 6.89
N GLN A 185 -0.32 -20.29 6.88
CA GLN A 185 0.44 -19.91 8.06
C GLN A 185 -0.42 -19.18 9.10
N PHE A 186 -1.40 -18.40 8.65
CA PHE A 186 -2.32 -17.64 9.52
C PHE A 186 -3.55 -18.45 9.98
N ALA A 187 -3.73 -19.67 9.49
CA ALA A 187 -4.79 -20.55 9.95
C ALA A 187 -4.67 -20.79 11.46
N GLY A 188 -5.77 -20.58 12.19
CA GLY A 188 -5.79 -20.64 13.66
C GLY A 188 -5.33 -19.37 14.38
N GLN A 189 -5.03 -18.28 13.66
CA GLN A 189 -4.64 -16.98 14.23
C GLN A 189 -5.66 -15.87 13.93
N PRO A 190 -6.96 -16.00 14.28
CA PRO A 190 -8.00 -15.04 13.88
C PRO A 190 -7.81 -13.64 14.49
N GLY A 191 -6.93 -13.49 15.49
CA GLY A 191 -6.57 -12.18 16.06
C GLY A 191 -5.62 -11.35 15.17
N LYS A 192 -5.10 -11.91 14.07
CA LYS A 192 -4.25 -11.19 13.11
C LYS A 192 -4.98 -10.97 11.80
N MET A 193 -4.98 -9.73 11.31
CA MET A 193 -5.55 -9.42 10.00
C MET A 193 -4.64 -9.93 8.87
N LEU A 194 -5.24 -10.44 7.80
CA LEU A 194 -4.55 -10.83 6.59
C LEU A 194 -5.26 -10.22 5.37
N ALA A 195 -4.56 -9.38 4.62
CA ALA A 195 -5.00 -8.87 3.32
C ALA A 195 -4.05 -9.37 2.22
N LEU A 196 -4.61 -10.01 1.20
CA LEU A 196 -3.87 -10.69 0.14
C LEU A 196 -4.32 -10.16 -1.23
N GLU A 197 -3.51 -9.28 -1.81
CA GLU A 197 -3.69 -8.81 -3.18
C GLU A 197 -2.79 -9.64 -4.10
N MET A 198 -3.39 -10.49 -4.93
CA MET A 198 -2.69 -11.51 -5.72
C MET A 198 -2.92 -11.32 -7.23
N GLY A 199 -2.08 -11.98 -8.04
CA GLY A 199 -2.27 -12.01 -9.49
C GLY A 199 -3.52 -12.77 -9.95
N GLY A 200 -3.81 -12.67 -11.24
CA GLY A 200 -4.96 -13.32 -11.88
C GLY A 200 -4.63 -13.82 -13.30
N ASN A 201 -5.54 -14.61 -13.85
CA ASN A 201 -5.59 -14.94 -15.28
C ASN A 201 -6.76 -14.16 -15.88
N ASN A 202 -6.47 -13.01 -16.47
CA ASN A 202 -7.46 -11.96 -16.74
C ASN A 202 -7.96 -12.05 -18.20
N PRO A 203 -9.20 -12.54 -18.47
CA PRO A 203 -9.72 -12.60 -19.82
C PRO A 203 -10.24 -11.24 -20.29
N MET A 204 -10.13 -10.96 -21.59
CA MET A 204 -10.83 -9.88 -22.29
C MET A 204 -11.72 -10.51 -23.37
N VAL A 205 -13.01 -10.18 -23.35
CA VAL A 205 -13.98 -10.66 -24.35
C VAL A 205 -14.28 -9.53 -25.32
N ILE A 206 -14.07 -9.79 -26.61
CA ILE A 206 -14.42 -8.87 -27.69
C ILE A 206 -15.71 -9.39 -28.33
N SER A 207 -16.78 -8.62 -28.24
CA SER A 207 -18.06 -8.96 -28.89
C SER A 207 -18.05 -8.58 -30.37
N ASP A 208 -18.98 -9.12 -31.15
CA ASP A 208 -19.17 -8.75 -32.56
C ASP A 208 -19.54 -7.25 -32.76
N ASN A 209 -20.00 -6.57 -31.70
CA ASN A 209 -20.31 -5.14 -31.70
C ASN A 209 -19.19 -4.29 -31.08
N TYR A 210 -17.92 -4.59 -31.39
CA TYR A 210 -16.75 -3.95 -30.76
C TYR A 210 -16.57 -2.46 -31.12
N GLY A 211 -17.31 -1.94 -32.11
CA GLY A 211 -17.26 -0.53 -32.49
C GLY A 211 -16.04 -0.22 -33.35
N ASP A 212 -15.28 0.82 -32.97
CA ASP A 212 -14.09 1.26 -33.72
C ASP A 212 -12.93 0.27 -33.60
N LEU A 213 -12.37 -0.13 -34.75
CA LEU A 213 -11.32 -1.15 -34.81
C LEU A 213 -10.02 -0.69 -34.15
N ASP A 214 -9.57 0.53 -34.45
CA ASP A 214 -8.29 1.03 -33.95
C ASP A 214 -8.34 1.26 -32.44
N ALA A 215 -9.45 1.78 -31.92
CA ALA A 215 -9.69 1.90 -30.49
C ALA A 215 -9.67 0.53 -29.80
N THR A 216 -10.33 -0.48 -30.39
CA THR A 216 -10.36 -1.84 -29.86
C THR A 216 -8.96 -2.45 -29.80
N VAL A 217 -8.20 -2.36 -30.89
CA VAL A 217 -6.82 -2.87 -30.98
C VAL A 217 -5.91 -2.13 -30.00
N TYR A 218 -6.02 -0.81 -29.89
CA TYR A 218 -5.28 -0.02 -28.92
C TYR A 218 -5.55 -0.50 -27.48
N THR A 219 -6.81 -0.70 -27.10
CA THR A 219 -7.17 -1.21 -25.78
C THR A 219 -6.58 -2.60 -25.53
N ILE A 220 -6.61 -3.51 -26.51
CA ILE A 220 -5.98 -4.84 -26.40
C ILE A 220 -4.48 -4.71 -26.14
N ILE A 221 -3.78 -3.88 -26.92
CA ILE A 221 -2.33 -3.67 -26.79
C ILE A 221 -2.01 -3.11 -25.40
N GLN A 222 -2.75 -2.09 -24.94
CA GLN A 222 -2.57 -1.53 -23.61
C GLN A 222 -2.81 -2.56 -22.51
N SER A 223 -3.91 -3.31 -22.58
CA SER A 223 -4.25 -4.30 -21.55
C SER A 223 -3.29 -5.48 -21.48
N ALA A 224 -2.72 -5.92 -22.60
CA ALA A 224 -1.83 -7.09 -22.63
C ALA A 224 -0.35 -6.74 -22.41
N PHE A 225 0.11 -5.56 -22.88
CA PHE A 225 1.55 -5.31 -23.04
C PHE A 225 2.08 -4.07 -22.31
N ILE A 226 1.23 -3.21 -21.73
CA ILE A 226 1.73 -2.09 -20.92
C ILE A 226 2.60 -2.61 -19.77
N SER A 227 3.68 -1.89 -19.45
CA SER A 227 4.66 -2.32 -18.45
C SER A 227 5.34 -3.67 -18.77
N ALA A 228 5.39 -4.05 -20.05
CA ALA A 228 5.79 -5.38 -20.50
C ALA A 228 4.90 -6.51 -19.92
N GLY A 229 3.61 -6.24 -19.71
CA GLY A 229 2.65 -7.22 -19.21
C GLY A 229 2.80 -7.55 -17.72
N GLN A 230 3.36 -6.62 -16.93
CA GLN A 230 3.64 -6.83 -15.50
C GLN A 230 2.70 -6.05 -14.58
N ARG A 231 1.48 -5.71 -15.02
CA ARG A 231 0.46 -5.06 -14.18
C ARG A 231 -0.42 -6.05 -13.45
#